data_AF-A0A6J5F391-F1
#
_entry.id   AF-A0A6J5F391-F1
#
_cell.length_a   1.000
_cell.length_b   1.000
_cell.length_c   1.000
_cell.angle_alpha   90.00
_cell.angle_beta   90.00
_cell.angle_gamma   90.00
#
_symmetry.space_group_name_H-M   'P 1'
#
loop_
_entity.id
_entity.type
_entity.pdbx_description
1 polymer ?
#
loop_
_entity_poly.entity_id
_entity_poly.type
_entity_poly.pdbx_seq_one_letter_code
_entity_poly.pdbx_strand_id
1 'polypeptide(L)'
;MIVTPPDGLTFEGYIQKALADELKVADSYNDVVPKVTLSGRVEELEFASMEGLTGGYWSIKLVVSSSNGQSLTVQHKSTFKAGFEGSEACRRVAAQFPAAVQDVIHALVTDKAFTALLQ
;
A
#
# COMPACT_ATOMS: atom_id res chain seq x y z
N MET A 1 20.47 0.91 -0.78
CA MET A 1 19.65 1.58 -1.80
C MET A 1 18.56 2.34 -1.08
N ILE A 2 18.31 3.61 -1.40
CA ILE A 2 17.22 4.39 -0.80
C ILE A 2 16.15 4.60 -1.87
N VAL A 3 14.95 4.09 -1.63
CA VAL A 3 13.77 4.38 -2.44
C VAL A 3 13.01 5.52 -1.76
N THR A 4 12.57 6.50 -2.53
CA THR A 4 11.74 7.60 -2.02
C THR A 4 10.37 7.51 -2.67
N PRO A 5 9.27 7.58 -1.90
CA PRO A 5 7.92 7.65 -2.45
C PRO A 5 7.73 8.88 -3.34
N PRO A 6 6.73 8.87 -4.25
CA PRO A 6 6.32 10.06 -4.97
C PRO A 6 5.90 11.21 -4.04
N ASP A 7 5.89 12.43 -4.59
CA ASP A 7 5.35 13.64 -3.95
C ASP A 7 6.04 14.08 -2.64
N GLY A 8 7.23 13.53 -2.33
CA GLY A 8 7.96 13.86 -1.11
C GLY A 8 7.27 13.37 0.17
N LEU A 9 6.31 12.46 0.03
CA LEU A 9 5.59 11.86 1.16
C LEU A 9 6.44 10.77 1.83
N THR A 10 6.10 10.46 3.08
CA THR A 10 6.54 9.19 3.69
C THR A 10 5.79 8.04 3.01
N PHE A 11 6.29 6.81 3.15
CA PHE A 11 5.63 5.63 2.59
C PHE A 11 4.20 5.48 3.12
N GLU A 12 4.02 5.71 4.42
CA GLU A 12 2.73 5.69 5.09
C GLU A 12 1.82 6.81 4.60
N GLY A 13 2.35 8.03 4.43
CA GLY A 13 1.60 9.16 3.91
C GLY A 13 1.09 8.93 2.49
N TYR A 14 1.91 8.29 1.64
CA TYR A 14 1.49 7.90 0.29
C TYR A 14 0.38 6.84 0.34
N ILE A 15 0.53 5.80 1.16
CA ILE A 15 -0.50 4.75 1.32
C ILE A 15 -1.81 5.33 1.87
N GLN A 16 -1.72 6.22 2.87
CA GLN A 16 -2.88 6.91 3.45
C GLN A 16 -3.61 7.74 2.38
N LYS A 17 -2.86 8.52 1.59
CA LYS A 17 -3.42 9.33 0.52
C LYS A 17 -4.10 8.45 -0.54
N ALA A 18 -3.43 7.40 -0.99
CA ALA A 18 -3.97 6.49 -1.99
C ALA A 18 -5.26 5.81 -1.51
N LEU A 19 -5.30 5.31 -0.27
CA LEU A 19 -6.51 4.73 0.30
C LEU A 19 -7.65 5.75 0.43
N ALA A 20 -7.34 6.97 0.86
CA ALA A 20 -8.33 8.04 0.94
C ALA A 20 -8.89 8.42 -0.44
N ASP A 21 -8.05 8.44 -1.47
CA ASP A 21 -8.47 8.75 -2.84
C ASP A 21 -9.36 7.64 -3.41
N GLU A 22 -9.09 6.35 -3.15
CA GLU A 22 -9.99 5.23 -3.49
C GLU A 22 -11.36 5.33 -2.76
N LEU A 23 -11.36 5.65 -1.46
CA LEU A 23 -12.60 5.81 -0.69
C LEU A 23 -13.47 6.98 -1.17
N LYS A 24 -12.85 8.07 -1.66
CA LYS A 24 -13.56 9.18 -2.29
C LYS A 24 -14.22 8.76 -3.60
N VAL A 25 -13.52 7.98 -4.42
CA VAL A 25 -14.08 7.42 -5.67
C VAL A 25 -15.28 6.52 -5.36
N ALA A 26 -15.25 5.79 -4.25
CA ALA A 26 -16.34 4.96 -3.77
C ALA A 26 -17.47 5.72 -3.01
N ASP A 27 -17.45 7.06 -3.00
CA ASP A 27 -18.41 7.93 -2.28
C ASP A 27 -18.57 7.57 -0.78
N SER A 28 -17.53 6.95 -0.21
CA SER A 28 -17.51 6.41 1.16
C SER A 28 -16.62 7.23 2.10
N TYR A 29 -16.13 8.38 1.65
CA TYR A 29 -15.24 9.28 2.40
C TYR A 29 -15.95 10.58 2.80
N ASN A 30 -15.96 10.91 4.09
CA ASN A 30 -16.46 12.17 4.62
C ASN A 30 -15.45 12.74 5.62
N ASP A 31 -14.84 13.88 5.27
CA ASP A 31 -13.83 14.58 6.08
C ASP A 31 -14.43 15.54 7.11
N VAL A 32 -15.73 15.84 7.01
CA VAL A 32 -16.41 16.82 7.88
C VAL A 32 -16.99 16.16 9.13
N VAL A 33 -17.67 15.01 8.98
CA VAL A 33 -18.23 14.24 10.10
C VAL A 33 -18.10 12.74 9.82
N PRO A 34 -16.91 12.15 10.05
CA PRO A 34 -16.72 10.73 9.81
C PRO A 34 -17.56 9.91 10.80
N LYS A 35 -18.38 8.99 10.28
CA LYS A 35 -19.05 7.98 11.13
C LYS A 35 -18.06 7.06 11.81
N VAL A 36 -16.96 6.78 11.10
CA VAL A 36 -15.91 5.86 11.51
C VAL A 36 -14.56 6.40 11.05
N THR A 37 -13.54 6.29 11.90
CA THR A 37 -12.16 6.68 11.57
C THR A 37 -11.32 5.43 11.33
N LEU A 38 -10.71 5.33 10.15
CA LEU A 38 -9.73 4.29 9.85
C LEU A 38 -8.31 4.80 10.16
N SER A 39 -7.54 3.97 10.86
CA SER A 39 -6.13 4.21 11.17
C SER A 39 -5.28 3.10 10.55
N GLY A 40 -4.27 3.47 9.78
CA GLY A 40 -3.35 2.53 9.14
C GLY A 40 -2.01 2.43 9.86
N ARG A 41 -1.44 1.24 9.92
CA ARG A 41 -0.05 0.98 10.32
C ARG A 41 0.60 0.05 9.31
N VAL A 42 1.72 0.47 8.75
CA VAL A 42 2.59 -0.40 7.94
C VAL A 42 3.46 -1.21 8.90
N GLU A 43 3.22 -2.52 8.98
CA GLU A 43 4.03 -3.44 9.81
C GLU A 43 5.26 -3.95 9.07
N GLU A 44 5.17 -4.10 7.76
CA GLU A 44 6.25 -4.58 6.91
C GLU A 44 6.26 -3.75 5.62
N LEU A 45 7.45 -3.30 5.26
CA LEU A 45 7.72 -2.63 3.99
C LEU A 45 9.09 -3.10 3.51
N GLU A 46 9.09 -4.19 2.77
CA GLU A 46 10.29 -4.83 2.25
C GLU A 46 10.28 -4.77 0.72
N PHE A 47 11.46 -4.62 0.13
CA PHE A 47 11.61 -4.75 -1.31
C PHE A 47 12.93 -5.44 -1.65
N ALA A 48 12.95 -6.10 -2.80
CA ALA A 48 14.18 -6.52 -3.43
C ALA A 48 14.23 -6.02 -4.87
N SER A 49 15.40 -5.51 -5.26
CA SER A 49 15.70 -5.15 -6.65
C SER A 49 16.27 -6.30 -7.46
N MET A 50 16.62 -7.41 -6.81
CA MET A 50 17.21 -8.61 -7.40
C MET A 50 16.78 -9.84 -6.59
N GLU A 51 15.65 -10.43 -6.96
CA GLU A 51 15.22 -11.77 -6.58
C GLU A 51 15.57 -12.70 -7.75
N GLY A 52 16.60 -13.54 -7.58
CA GLY A 52 17.21 -14.28 -8.68
C GLY A 52 18.05 -13.38 -9.61
N LEU A 53 17.94 -13.59 -10.93
CA LEU A 53 18.78 -12.89 -11.93
C LEU A 53 18.20 -11.54 -12.39
N THR A 54 16.87 -11.38 -12.39
CA THR A 54 16.19 -10.18 -12.92
C THR A 54 14.87 -9.85 -12.22
N GLY A 55 14.51 -10.61 -11.17
CA GLY A 55 13.27 -10.40 -10.42
C GLY A 55 13.43 -9.25 -9.44
N GLY A 56 12.32 -8.61 -9.11
CA GLY A 56 12.20 -7.70 -7.98
C GLY A 56 10.86 -7.91 -7.31
N TYR A 57 10.74 -7.52 -6.05
CA TYR A 57 9.47 -7.56 -5.35
C TYR A 57 9.29 -6.39 -4.40
N TRP A 58 8.02 -6.14 -4.07
CA TRP A 58 7.57 -5.35 -2.93
C TRP A 58 6.71 -6.25 -2.04
N SER A 59 7.02 -6.34 -0.76
CA SER A 59 6.19 -6.95 0.27
C SER A 59 5.72 -5.85 1.21
N ILE A 60 4.41 -5.69 1.30
CA ILE A 60 3.80 -4.68 2.15
C ILE A 60 2.77 -5.37 3.03
N LYS A 61 2.91 -5.19 4.34
CA LYS A 61 1.93 -5.62 5.34
C LYS A 61 1.30 -4.40 5.99
N LEU A 62 0.00 -4.26 5.79
CA LEU A 62 -0.80 -3.13 6.28
C LEU A 62 -1.83 -3.63 7.29
N VAL A 63 -1.86 -3.01 8.45
CA VAL A 63 -2.92 -3.17 9.45
C VAL A 63 -3.80 -1.92 9.39
N VAL A 64 -5.09 -2.13 9.17
CA VAL A 64 -6.10 -1.07 9.22
C VAL A 64 -7.01 -1.33 10.41
N SER A 65 -7.04 -0.40 11.34
CA SER A 65 -7.92 -0.41 12.50
C SER A 65 -9.02 0.62 12.33
N SER A 66 -10.21 0.28 12.80
CA SER A 66 -11.37 1.15 12.78
C SER A 66 -11.69 1.63 14.20
N SER A 67 -12.22 2.85 14.32
CA SER A 67 -12.71 3.38 15.60
C SER A 67 -13.86 2.57 16.19
N ASN A 68 -14.48 1.67 15.42
CA ASN A 68 -15.50 0.73 15.90
C ASN A 68 -14.92 -0.52 16.61
N GLY A 69 -13.59 -0.60 16.73
CA GLY A 69 -12.87 -1.69 17.40
C GLY A 69 -12.52 -2.88 16.49
N GLN A 70 -12.93 -2.86 15.22
CA GLN A 70 -12.52 -3.85 14.23
C GLN A 70 -11.13 -3.53 13.68
N SER A 71 -10.42 -4.57 13.22
CA SER A 71 -9.14 -4.42 12.53
C SER A 71 -8.98 -5.47 11.45
N LEU A 72 -8.32 -5.10 10.36
CA LEU A 72 -7.99 -5.97 9.24
C LEU A 72 -6.51 -5.85 8.94
N THR A 73 -5.85 -7.00 8.80
CA THR A 73 -4.46 -7.08 8.37
C THR A 73 -4.40 -7.69 6.98
N VAL A 74 -3.80 -6.98 6.04
CA VAL A 74 -3.52 -7.47 4.69
C VAL A 74 -2.03 -7.49 4.44
N GLN A 75 -1.56 -8.52 3.74
CA GLN A 75 -0.19 -8.61 3.26
C GLN A 75 -0.22 -8.94 1.78
N HIS A 76 0.54 -8.18 0.98
CA HIS A 76 0.65 -8.45 -0.44
C HIS A 76 2.12 -8.39 -0.87
N LYS A 77 2.53 -9.39 -1.66
CA LYS A 77 3.85 -9.48 -2.30
C LYS A 77 3.70 -9.34 -3.81
N SER A 78 3.99 -8.15 -4.34
CA SER A 78 3.99 -7.88 -5.79
C SER A 78 5.36 -8.18 -6.36
N THR A 79 5.44 -8.97 -7.43
CA THR A 79 6.69 -9.29 -8.14
C THR A 79 6.75 -8.62 -9.50
N PHE A 80 7.94 -8.21 -9.94
CA PHE A 80 8.15 -7.52 -11.20
C PHE A 80 9.53 -7.85 -11.79
N LYS A 81 9.75 -7.51 -13.07
CA LYS A 81 11.06 -7.64 -13.72
C LYS A 81 11.88 -6.36 -13.48
N ALA A 82 12.89 -6.44 -12.64
CA ALA A 82 13.79 -5.33 -12.29
C ALA A 82 14.90 -5.12 -13.33
N GLY A 83 15.20 -6.11 -14.16
CA GLY A 83 16.28 -6.03 -15.15
C GLY A 83 17.64 -6.44 -14.58
N PHE A 84 18.63 -6.60 -15.46
CA PHE A 84 19.95 -7.15 -15.10
C PHE A 84 20.93 -6.06 -14.62
N GLU A 85 20.82 -4.84 -15.15
CA GLU A 85 21.67 -3.72 -14.75
C GLU A 85 21.20 -3.11 -13.43
N GLY A 86 22.12 -2.94 -12.47
CA GLY A 86 21.80 -2.45 -11.13
C GLY A 86 21.11 -1.08 -11.11
N SER A 87 21.46 -0.16 -12.02
CA SER A 87 20.83 1.16 -12.15
C SER A 87 19.37 1.07 -12.60
N GLU A 88 19.09 0.21 -13.59
CA GLU A 88 17.72 -0.02 -14.07
C GLU A 88 16.89 -0.77 -13.02
N ALA A 89 17.50 -1.71 -12.29
CA ALA A 89 16.86 -2.38 -11.16
C ALA A 89 16.41 -1.40 -10.07
N CYS A 90 17.27 -0.45 -9.69
CA CYS A 90 16.90 0.63 -8.76
C CYS A 90 15.69 1.42 -9.27
N ARG A 91 15.77 1.87 -10.54
CA ARG A 91 14.74 2.72 -11.16
C ARG A 91 13.39 2.01 -11.21
N ARG A 92 13.39 0.72 -11.54
CA ARG A 92 12.16 -0.08 -11.64
C ARG A 92 11.54 -0.37 -10.29
N VAL A 93 12.32 -0.68 -9.27
CA VAL A 93 11.80 -0.87 -7.91
C VAL A 93 11.09 0.38 -7.43
N ALA A 94 11.71 1.55 -7.57
CA ALA A 94 11.11 2.82 -7.19
C ALA A 94 9.83 3.11 -8.00
N ALA A 95 9.86 2.89 -9.31
CA ALA A 95 8.70 3.08 -10.18
C ALA A 95 7.54 2.10 -9.90
N GLN A 96 7.83 0.93 -9.32
CA GLN A 96 6.82 -0.08 -9.02
C GLN A 96 6.11 0.15 -7.67
N PHE A 97 6.66 1.01 -6.80
CA PHE A 97 6.06 1.26 -5.48
C PHE A 97 4.58 1.70 -5.56
N PRO A 98 4.17 2.66 -6.43
CA PRO A 98 2.76 3.01 -6.61
C PRO A 98 1.85 1.82 -6.94
N ALA A 99 2.31 0.92 -7.81
CA ALA A 99 1.55 -0.27 -8.20
C ALA A 99 1.44 -1.27 -7.04
N ALA A 100 2.52 -1.48 -6.27
CA ALA A 100 2.48 -2.35 -5.09
C ALA A 100 1.52 -1.81 -4.02
N VAL A 101 1.46 -0.48 -3.82
CA VAL A 101 0.48 0.15 -2.92
C VAL A 101 -0.95 -0.09 -3.40
N GLN A 102 -1.19 0.04 -4.71
CA GLN A 102 -2.49 -0.24 -5.30
C GLN A 102 -2.91 -1.70 -5.12
N ASP A 103 -1.99 -2.66 -5.27
CA ASP A 103 -2.29 -4.08 -5.04
C ASP A 103 -2.71 -4.34 -3.57
N VAL A 104 -2.04 -3.70 -2.61
CA VAL A 104 -2.37 -3.83 -1.17
C VAL A 104 -3.73 -3.18 -0.86
N ILE A 105 -3.99 -2.00 -1.40
CA ILE A 105 -5.28 -1.31 -1.21
C ILE A 105 -6.40 -2.12 -1.87
N HIS A 106 -6.17 -2.66 -3.06
CA HIS A 106 -7.11 -3.56 -3.72
C HIS A 106 -7.41 -4.78 -2.86
N ALA A 107 -6.37 -5.44 -2.32
CA ALA A 107 -6.54 -6.56 -1.40
C ALA A 107 -7.31 -6.17 -0.14
N LEU A 108 -7.08 -4.97 0.39
CA LEU A 108 -7.80 -4.43 1.54
C LEU A 108 -9.28 -4.23 1.24
N VAL A 109 -9.63 -3.48 0.19
CA VAL A 109 -11.02 -3.08 -0.10
C VAL A 109 -11.87 -4.22 -0.67
N THR A 110 -11.24 -5.24 -1.25
CA THR A 110 -11.93 -6.44 -1.76
C THR A 110 -12.09 -7.53 -0.71
N ASP A 111 -11.42 -7.41 0.45
CA ASP A 111 -11.62 -8.32 1.56
C ASP A 111 -13.05 -8.16 2.12
N LYS A 112 -13.73 -9.28 2.37
CA LYS A 112 -15.10 -9.29 2.92
C LYS A 112 -15.17 -8.66 4.31
N ALA A 113 -14.09 -8.70 5.08
CA ALA A 113 -13.99 -8.09 6.40
C ALA A 113 -13.83 -6.55 6.32
N PHE A 114 -13.52 -5.98 5.15
CA PHE A 114 -13.37 -4.54 5.00
C PHE A 114 -14.65 -3.78 5.34
N THR A 115 -15.81 -4.30 4.94
CA THR A 115 -17.12 -3.69 5.26
C THR A 115 -17.33 -3.59 6.77
N ALA A 116 -16.83 -4.54 7.56
CA ALA A 116 -16.92 -4.49 9.02
C ALA A 116 -16.10 -3.33 9.62
N LEU A 117 -15.08 -2.84 8.92
CA LEU A 117 -14.33 -1.66 9.34
C LEU A 117 -15.12 -0.36 9.14
N LEU A 118 -16.12 -0.34 8.26
CA LEU A 118 -16.90 0.84 7.88
C LEU A 118 -18.21 1.00 8.67
N GLN A 119 -18.51 0.05 9.56
CA GLN A 119 -19.76 -0.01 10.34
C GLN A 119 -19.75 0.86 11.59
#